data_AF-A0A7X9H372-F1
#
_entry.id   AF-A0A7X9H372-F1
#
_cell.length_a   1.000
_cell.length_b   1.000
_cell.length_c   1.000
_cell.angle_alpha   90.00
_cell.angle_beta   90.00
_cell.angle_gamma   90.00
#
_symmetry.space_group_name_H-M   'P 1'
#
loop_
_entity.id
_entity.type
_entity.pdbx_description
1 polymer ?
#
loop_
_entity_poly.entity_id
_entity_poly.type
_entity_poly.pdbx_seq_one_letter_code
_entity_poly.pdbx_strand_id
1 'polypeptide(L)' 'MIPAKEARKIVEQGQNERAIAQLEQIEWELENAIQNGKFNVSLDGVIEAANRRKLESLGYKVSAGNQYNESYFTISW' A
#
# COMPACT_ATOMS: atom_id res chain seq x y z
N MET A 1 -18.26 -11.58 -24.29
CA MET A 1 -18.57 -10.32 -23.59
C MET A 1 -18.81 -10.67 -22.13
N ILE A 2 -17.96 -10.22 -21.22
CA ILE A 2 -18.16 -10.49 -19.79
C ILE A 2 -19.22 -9.50 -19.28
N PRO A 3 -20.31 -9.96 -18.65
CA PRO A 3 -21.30 -9.09 -18.02
C PRO A 3 -20.66 -8.13 -17.02
N ALA A 4 -21.10 -6.87 -16.97
CA ALA A 4 -20.53 -5.86 -16.08
C ALA A 4 -20.53 -6.29 -14.59
N LYS A 5 -21.49 -7.12 -14.17
CA LYS A 5 -21.54 -7.69 -12.82
C LYS A 5 -20.41 -8.67 -12.52
N GLU A 6 -20.03 -9.50 -13.49
CA GLU A 6 -18.93 -10.46 -13.36
C GLU A 6 -17.58 -9.74 -13.45
N ALA A 7 -17.46 -8.75 -14.33
CA ALA A 7 -16.30 -7.88 -14.40
C ALA A 7 -16.04 -7.15 -13.07
N ARG A 8 -17.10 -6.63 -12.42
CA ARG A 8 -16.99 -5.99 -11.09
C ARG A 8 -16.47 -6.96 -10.03
N LYS A 9 -17.04 -8.17 -9.95
CA LYS A 9 -16.62 -9.16 -8.96
C LYS A 9 -15.15 -9.58 -9.12
N ILE A 10 -14.69 -9.75 -10.37
CA ILE A 10 -13.28 -10.05 -10.68
C ILE A 10 -12.37 -8.87 -10.29
N VAL A 11 -12.79 -7.64 -10.57
CA VAL A 11 -12.04 -6.44 -10.17
C VAL A 11 -11.98 -6.31 -8.65
N GLU A 12 -13.09 -6.55 -7.93
CA GLU A 12 -13.15 -6.51 -6.47
C GLU A 12 -12.25 -7.59 -5.83
N GLN A 13 -12.27 -8.82 -6.36
CA GLN A 13 -11.38 -9.88 -5.90
C GLN A 13 -9.91 -9.53 -6.14
N GLY A 14 -9.57 -9.07 -7.35
CA GLY A 14 -8.20 -8.68 -7.69
C GLY A 14 -7.71 -7.45 -6.90
N GLN A 15 -8.60 -6.51 -6.55
CA GLN A 15 -8.29 -5.39 -5.65
C GLN A 15 -7.96 -5.89 -4.24
N ASN A 16 -8.72 -6.87 -3.74
CA ASN A 16 -8.49 -7.43 -2.41
C ASN A 16 -7.16 -8.20 -2.35
N GLU A 17 -6.85 -9.00 -3.37
CA GLU A 17 -5.56 -9.71 -3.48
C GLU A 17 -4.38 -8.73 -3.55
N ARG A 18 -4.49 -7.65 -4.35
CA ARG A 18 -3.46 -6.60 -4.41
C ARG A 18 -3.27 -5.88 -3.09
N ALA A 19 -4.36 -5.57 -2.39
CA ALA A 19 -4.30 -4.94 -1.08
C ALA A 19 -3.60 -5.84 -0.05
N ILE A 20 -3.89 -7.15 -0.05
CA ILE A 20 -3.24 -8.11 0.85
C ILE A 20 -1.73 -8.17 0.55
N ALA A 21 -1.35 -8.40 -0.71
CA ALA A 21 0.06 -8.51 -1.10
C ALA A 21 0.86 -7.24 -0.80
N GLN A 22 0.26 -6.06 -1.02
CA GLN A 22 0.91 -4.80 -0.69
C GLN A 22 1.09 -4.63 0.83
N LEU A 23 0.15 -5.10 1.65
CA LEU A 23 0.27 -5.02 3.09
C LEU A 23 1.41 -5.92 3.61
N GLU A 24 1.56 -7.12 3.05
CA GLU A 24 2.67 -8.03 3.36
C GLU A 24 4.02 -7.41 3.00
N GLN A 25 4.14 -6.74 1.85
CA GLN A 25 5.35 -6.02 1.46
C GLN A 25 5.66 -4.87 2.43
N ILE A 26 4.64 -4.08 2.81
CA ILE A 26 4.80 -2.97 3.76
C ILE A 26 5.28 -3.48 5.12
N GLU A 27 4.70 -4.58 5.61
CA GLU A 27 5.10 -5.19 6.89
C GLU A 27 6.57 -5.61 6.88
N TRP A 28 6.99 -6.33 5.83
CA TRP A 28 8.39 -6.74 5.67
C TRP A 28 9.36 -5.55 5.64
N GLU A 29 9.03 -4.51 4.90
CA GLU A 29 9.86 -3.30 4.79
C GLU A 29 9.92 -2.52 6.10
N LEU A 30 8.80 -2.45 6.84
CA LEU A 30 8.75 -1.84 8.16
C LEU A 30 9.65 -2.59 9.14
N GLU A 31 9.53 -3.92 9.22
CA GLU A 31 10.37 -4.73 10.10
C GLU A 31 11.85 -4.57 9.78
N ASN A 32 12.20 -4.61 8.48
CA ASN A 32 13.56 -4.40 8.02
C ASN A 32 14.07 -2.99 8.39
N ALA A 33 13.26 -1.96 8.17
CA ALA A 33 13.62 -0.59 8.51
C ALA A 33 13.78 -0.36 10.02
N ILE A 34 12.91 -0.94 10.85
CA ILE A 34 13.02 -0.92 12.31
C ILE A 34 14.30 -1.60 12.79
N GLN A 35 14.64 -2.77 12.24
CA GLN A 35 15.88 -3.48 12.56
C GLN A 35 17.13 -2.67 12.18
N ASN A 36 17.04 -1.88 11.10
CA ASN A 36 18.10 -0.97 10.66
C ASN A 36 18.10 0.38 11.40
N GLY A 37 17.22 0.59 12.39
CA GLY A 37 17.13 1.85 13.15
C GLY A 37 16.60 3.04 12.34
N LYS A 38 15.89 2.78 11.24
CA LYS A 38 15.19 3.82 10.46
C LYS A 38 13.85 4.15 11.12
N PHE A 39 13.32 5.32 10.80
CA PHE A 39 12.01 5.82 11.30
C PHE A 39 10.99 6.02 10.18
N ASN A 40 11.37 5.68 8.95
CA ASN A 40 10.51 5.75 7.79
C ASN A 40 10.92 4.72 6.73
N VAL A 41 9.95 4.37 5.90
CA VAL A 41 10.07 3.51 4.72
C VAL A 41 9.47 4.26 3.55
N SER A 42 10.16 4.27 2.40
CA SER A 42 9.62 4.79 1.14
C SER A 42 9.53 3.65 0.13
N LEU A 43 8.37 3.53 -0.51
CA LEU A 43 8.03 2.48 -1.44
C LEU A 43 7.52 3.09 -2.73
N ASP A 44 7.91 2.48 -3.85
CA ASP A 44 7.44 2.88 -5.17
C ASP A 44 6.00 2.42 -5.40
N GLY A 45 5.29 3.18 -6.22
CA GLY A 45 3.91 2.94 -6.61
C GLY A 45 2.87 3.71 -5.78
N VAL A 46 1.64 3.21 -5.84
CA VAL A 46 0.48 3.81 -5.19
C VAL A 46 0.01 2.89 -4.08
N ILE A 47 -0.15 3.45 -2.89
CA ILE A 47 -0.75 2.72 -1.76
C ILE A 47 -2.26 2.54 -1.98
N GLU A 48 -2.74 1.31 -1.80
CA GLU A 48 -4.16 0.99 -1.81
C GLU A 48 -4.88 1.73 -0.68
N ALA A 49 -6.03 2.32 -0.98
CA ALA A 49 -6.74 3.18 -0.04
C ALA A 49 -7.14 2.45 1.25
N ALA A 50 -7.46 1.15 1.16
CA ALA A 50 -7.77 0.31 2.33
C ALA A 50 -6.55 0.17 3.26
N ASN A 51 -5.38 -0.08 2.68
CA ASN A 51 -4.12 -0.23 3.42
C ASN A 51 -3.70 1.08 4.07
N ARG A 52 -3.80 2.19 3.33
CA ARG A 52 -3.51 3.53 3.85
C ARG A 52 -4.34 3.84 5.09
N ARG A 53 -5.67 3.65 5.02
CA ARG A 53 -6.57 3.89 6.17
C ARG A 53 -6.23 3.01 7.36
N LYS A 54 -5.87 1.75 7.12
CA LYS A 54 -5.47 0.81 8.17
C LYS A 54 -4.19 1.28 8.87
N LEU A 55 -3.17 1.68 8.12
CA LEU A 55 -1.91 2.22 8.65
C LEU A 55 -2.13 3.53 9.43
N GLU A 56 -2.90 4.47 8.88
CA GLU A 56 -3.25 5.72 9.55
C GLU A 56 -4.02 5.47 10.86
N SER A 57 -4.92 4.47 10.89
CA SER A 57 -5.63 4.06 12.10
C SER A 57 -4.74 3.42 13.16
N LEU A 58 -3.59 2.85 12.78
CA LEU A 58 -2.60 2.29 13.69
C LEU A 58 -1.62 3.36 14.21
N GLY A 59 -1.73 4.60 13.74
CA GLY A 59 -0.87 5.73 14.15
C GLY A 59 0.30 6.00 13.20
N TYR A 60 0.44 5.24 12.12
CA TYR A 60 1.46 5.53 11.10
C TYR A 60 1.08 6.76 10.28
N LYS A 61 2.08 7.58 9.94
CA LYS A 61 1.90 8.67 9.01
C LYS A 61 2.25 8.20 7.60
N VAL A 62 1.26 8.19 6.71
CA VAL A 62 1.42 7.85 5.29
C VAL A 62 1.36 9.10 4.43
N SER A 63 2.44 9.36 3.69
CA SER A 63 2.52 10.43 2.69
C SER A 63 2.66 9.83 1.30
N ALA A 64 1.89 10.30 0.33
CA ALA A 64 2.02 9.87 -1.07
C ALA A 64 2.50 11.06 -1.90
N GLY A 65 3.40 10.79 -2.84
CA GLY A 65 3.99 11.77 -3.75
C GLY A 65 4.11 11.22 -5.16
N ASN A 66 4.47 12.10 -6.08
CA ASN A 66 4.81 11.74 -7.46
C ASN A 66 6.08 12.52 -7.83
N GLN A 67 7.15 11.81 -8.14
CA GLN A 67 8.42 12.40 -8.53
C GLN A 67 8.85 11.81 -9.88
N TYR A 68 9.17 12.65 -10.86
CA TYR A 68 9.59 12.20 -12.20
C TYR A 68 8.60 11.22 -12.88
N ASN A 69 7.29 11.42 -12.68
CA ASN A 69 6.20 10.53 -13.12
C ASN A 69 6.15 9.16 -12.42
N GLU A 70 6.96 8.95 -11.39
CA GLU A 70 6.93 7.79 -10.53
C GLU A 70 6.16 8.12 -9.25
N SER A 71 5.04 7.43 -9.04
CA SER A 71 4.31 7.52 -7.78
C SER A 71 5.11 6.81 -6.71
N TYR A 72 5.13 7.37 -5.50
CA TYR A 72 5.73 6.74 -4.35
C TYR A 72 4.92 7.08 -3.09
N PHE A 73 5.10 6.29 -2.05
CA PHE A 73 4.56 6.60 -0.74
C PHE A 73 5.58 6.32 0.35
N THR A 74 5.52 7.13 1.39
CA THR A 74 6.38 7.05 2.57
C THR A 74 5.52 6.79 3.79
N ILE A 75 5.93 5.81 4.59
CA ILE A 75 5.34 5.45 5.88
C ILE A 75 6.35 5.84 6.96
N SER A 76 5.90 6.53 8.01
CA SER A 76 6.72 6.97 9.14
C SER A 76 6.00 6.74 10.47
N TRP A 77 6.75 6.48 11.54
CA TRP A 77 6.27 6.19 12.89
C TRP A 77 7.05 6.96 13.96
#